data_AF-A0A3N5RTU3-F1
#
_entry.id   AF-A0A3N5RTU3-F1
#
_cell.length_a   1.000
_cell.length_b   1.000
_cell.length_c   1.000
_cell.angle_alpha   90.00
_cell.angle_beta   90.00
_cell.angle_gamma   90.00
#
_symmetry.space_group_name_H-M   'P 1'
#
loop_
_entity.id
_entity.type
_entity.pdbx_description
1 polymer ?
#
loop_
_entity_poly.entity_id
_entity_poly.type
_entity_poly.pdbx_seq_one_letter_code
_entity_poly.pdbx_strand_id
1 'polypeptide(L)'
;MNCFRVLLLCLAAAVPVVASRPAAAQEDEVLTAARLRGVKYLQSRQKPDGSWQFTSHDVGITALCTVALIENGVDLTESSVQSGYEYVKKRARELKNTYDISLAIVLLQRMGDRRDKPLIKNLAARLMAGQMESGGWHYNCPGAELDVEKVLRDPASGPRPKDGFGDNSCTQFAVLGLWVAS
;
A
#
# COMPACT_ATOMS: atom_id res chain seq x y z
N MET A 1 36.58 -25.12 -79.73
CA MET A 1 36.68 -24.10 -78.65
C MET A 1 35.60 -24.41 -77.62
N ASN A 2 36.04 -24.86 -76.45
CA ASN A 2 35.22 -25.36 -75.35
C ASN A 2 34.54 -24.21 -74.59
N CYS A 3 33.24 -24.35 -74.28
CA CYS A 3 32.63 -23.59 -73.19
C CYS A 3 31.79 -24.55 -72.33
N PHE A 4 32.38 -24.99 -71.22
CA PHE A 4 31.69 -25.69 -70.13
C PHE A 4 30.68 -24.73 -69.46
N ARG A 5 29.40 -25.09 -69.43
CA ARG A 5 28.39 -24.44 -68.58
C ARG A 5 28.31 -25.21 -67.25
N VAL A 6 28.85 -24.60 -66.18
CA VAL A 6 28.69 -25.09 -64.81
C VAL A 6 27.31 -24.65 -64.31
N LEU A 7 26.43 -25.61 -64.05
CA LEU A 7 25.15 -25.38 -63.39
C LEU A 7 25.40 -25.37 -61.88
N LEU A 8 25.43 -24.20 -61.25
CA LEU A 8 25.49 -24.06 -59.79
C LEU A 8 24.08 -24.26 -59.21
N LEU A 9 23.85 -25.40 -58.57
CA LEU A 9 22.69 -25.64 -57.71
C LEU A 9 22.90 -24.89 -56.38
N CYS A 10 22.23 -23.74 -56.21
CA CYS A 10 22.14 -23.07 -54.92
C CYS A 10 21.15 -23.81 -54.02
N LEU A 11 21.66 -24.66 -53.12
CA LEU A 11 20.89 -25.21 -52.00
C LEU A 11 20.62 -24.06 -51.01
N ALA A 12 19.43 -23.46 -51.06
CA ALA A 12 19.00 -22.49 -50.06
C ALA A 12 18.71 -23.21 -48.75
N ALA A 13 19.69 -23.24 -47.84
CA ALA A 13 19.46 -23.67 -46.47
C ALA A 13 18.52 -22.67 -45.79
N ALA A 14 17.28 -23.08 -45.52
CA ALA A 14 16.35 -22.31 -44.71
C ALA A 14 16.87 -22.29 -43.26
N VAL A 15 17.59 -21.23 -42.89
CA VAL A 15 17.97 -20.98 -41.51
C VAL A 15 16.70 -20.60 -40.75
N PRO A 16 16.30 -21.34 -39.71
CA PRO A 16 15.17 -20.93 -38.89
C PRO A 16 15.57 -19.65 -38.17
N VAL A 17 14.94 -18.54 -38.54
CA VAL A 17 15.03 -17.29 -37.77
C VAL A 17 14.34 -17.55 -36.45
N VAL A 18 15.12 -17.90 -35.42
CA VAL A 18 14.66 -17.84 -34.04
C VAL A 18 14.42 -16.37 -33.76
N ALA A 19 13.15 -15.94 -33.80
CA ALA A 19 12.77 -14.58 -33.46
C ALA A 19 13.16 -14.34 -31.99
N SER A 20 14.27 -13.62 -31.79
CA SER A 20 14.67 -13.14 -30.48
C SER A 20 13.59 -12.17 -30.00
N ARG A 21 12.86 -12.55 -28.94
CA ARG A 21 11.97 -11.61 -28.27
C ARG A 21 12.81 -10.43 -27.75
N PRO A 22 12.34 -9.18 -27.92
CA PRO A 22 13.07 -8.02 -27.42
C PRO A 22 13.23 -8.13 -25.89
N ALA A 23 14.44 -7.88 -25.38
CA ALA A 23 14.79 -8.07 -23.97
C ALA A 23 13.85 -7.33 -22.99
N ALA A 24 13.36 -6.15 -23.37
CA ALA A 24 12.39 -5.39 -22.58
C ALA A 24 11.06 -6.15 -22.35
N ALA A 25 10.56 -6.86 -23.37
CA ALA A 25 9.32 -7.65 -23.22
C ALA A 25 9.51 -8.87 -22.30
N GLN A 26 10.72 -9.41 -22.23
CA GLN A 26 11.06 -10.50 -21.31
C GLN A 26 11.22 -10.00 -19.87
N GLU A 27 11.81 -8.83 -19.67
CA GLU A 27 11.95 -8.17 -18.37
C GLU A 27 10.57 -7.86 -17.75
N ASP A 28 9.66 -7.28 -18.54
CA ASP A 28 8.29 -7.00 -18.12
C ASP A 28 7.53 -8.26 -17.67
N GLU A 29 7.75 -9.40 -18.34
CA GLU A 29 7.14 -10.68 -17.99
C GLU A 29 7.66 -11.20 -16.63
N VAL A 30 8.97 -11.10 -16.38
CA VAL A 30 9.58 -11.52 -15.11
C VAL A 30 9.10 -10.66 -13.95
N LEU A 31 9.04 -9.34 -14.13
CA LEU A 31 8.53 -8.39 -13.13
C LEU A 31 7.05 -8.66 -12.83
N THR A 32 6.24 -8.87 -13.87
CA THR A 32 4.83 -9.24 -13.74
C THR A 32 4.67 -10.55 -12.98
N ALA A 33 5.48 -11.57 -13.30
CA ALA A 33 5.43 -12.84 -12.60
C ALA A 33 5.80 -12.70 -11.12
N ALA A 34 6.81 -11.90 -10.78
CA ALA A 34 7.20 -11.63 -9.39
C ALA A 34 6.06 -10.95 -8.61
N ARG A 35 5.45 -9.93 -9.20
CA ARG A 35 4.29 -9.23 -8.65
C ARG A 35 3.12 -10.17 -8.38
N LEU A 36 2.74 -10.99 -9.36
CA LEU A 36 1.62 -11.95 -9.24
C LEU A 36 1.90 -13.04 -8.21
N ARG A 37 3.16 -13.48 -8.02
CA ARG A 37 3.52 -14.37 -6.92
C ARG A 37 3.30 -13.70 -5.57
N GLY A 38 3.64 -12.41 -5.44
CA GLY A 38 3.39 -11.62 -4.23
C GLY A 38 1.89 -11.51 -3.90
N VAL A 39 1.05 -11.19 -4.91
CA VAL A 39 -0.42 -11.13 -4.75
C VAL A 39 -0.97 -12.47 -4.25
N LYS A 40 -0.60 -13.57 -4.91
CA LYS A 40 -1.04 -14.93 -4.50
C LYS A 40 -0.58 -15.26 -3.08
N TYR A 41 0.65 -14.90 -2.72
CA TYR A 41 1.16 -15.09 -1.37
C TYR A 41 0.29 -14.33 -0.36
N LEU A 42 0.06 -13.02 -0.55
CA LEU A 42 -0.77 -12.23 0.36
C LEU A 42 -2.15 -12.87 0.57
N GLN A 43 -2.86 -13.22 -0.51
CA GLN A 43 -4.18 -13.86 -0.44
C GLN A 43 -4.12 -15.18 0.35
N SER A 44 -3.11 -16.02 0.11
CA SER A 44 -2.94 -17.29 0.84
C SER A 44 -2.59 -17.15 2.33
N ARG A 45 -2.14 -15.96 2.76
CA ARG A 45 -1.76 -15.69 4.16
C ARG A 45 -2.87 -15.00 4.95
N GLN A 46 -3.94 -14.58 4.28
CA GLN A 46 -5.09 -13.96 4.95
C GLN A 46 -5.77 -14.98 5.85
N LYS A 47 -6.12 -14.55 7.06
CA LYS A 47 -6.89 -15.35 8.02
C LYS A 47 -8.38 -15.36 7.68
N PRO A 48 -9.14 -16.33 8.21
CA PRO A 48 -10.60 -16.39 7.99
C PRO A 48 -11.38 -15.14 8.44
N ASP A 49 -10.82 -14.34 9.36
CA ASP A 49 -11.43 -13.09 9.82
C ASP A 49 -11.04 -11.86 8.97
N GLY A 50 -10.32 -12.07 7.86
CA GLY A 50 -9.85 -11.04 6.94
C GLY A 50 -8.49 -10.45 7.29
N SER A 51 -7.89 -10.81 8.43
CA SER A 51 -6.65 -10.18 8.89
C SER A 51 -5.37 -10.83 8.38
N TRP A 52 -4.30 -10.06 8.40
CA TRP A 52 -2.92 -10.56 8.46
C TRP A 52 -2.37 -10.31 9.85
N GLN A 53 -1.48 -11.18 10.31
CA GLN A 53 -0.91 -11.10 11.65
C GLN A 53 0.49 -10.50 11.62
N PHE A 54 0.70 -9.51 12.46
CA PHE A 54 2.01 -8.99 12.80
C PHE A 54 1.94 -8.48 14.23
N THR A 55 2.79 -9.02 15.11
CA THR A 55 2.73 -8.78 16.55
C THR A 55 2.55 -7.29 16.87
N SER A 56 1.44 -6.97 17.56
CA SER A 56 1.04 -5.62 17.97
C SER A 56 0.66 -4.63 16.86
N HIS A 57 0.61 -5.05 15.59
CA HIS A 57 0.22 -4.21 14.45
C HIS A 57 -0.73 -4.92 13.47
N ASP A 58 -1.57 -5.84 13.96
CA ASP A 58 -2.48 -6.63 13.12
C ASP A 58 -3.38 -5.74 12.24
N VAL A 59 -3.82 -4.58 12.72
CA VAL A 59 -4.61 -3.62 11.93
C VAL A 59 -3.77 -2.94 10.85
N GLY A 60 -2.56 -2.48 11.20
CA GLY A 60 -1.66 -1.83 10.24
C GLY A 60 -1.22 -2.77 9.12
N ILE A 61 -0.78 -3.98 9.46
CA ILE A 61 -0.39 -4.97 8.44
C ILE A 61 -1.58 -5.40 7.57
N THR A 62 -2.78 -5.55 8.15
CA THR A 62 -3.99 -5.87 7.38
C THR A 62 -4.32 -4.75 6.40
N ALA A 63 -4.23 -3.49 6.83
CA ALA A 63 -4.44 -2.34 5.95
C ALA A 63 -3.42 -2.30 4.81
N LEU A 64 -2.13 -2.50 5.11
CA LEU A 64 -1.07 -2.51 4.10
C LEU A 64 -1.24 -3.65 3.09
N CYS A 65 -1.53 -4.87 3.55
CA CYS A 65 -1.78 -6.01 2.67
C CYS A 65 -2.99 -5.76 1.77
N THR A 66 -4.07 -5.19 2.33
CA THR A 66 -5.28 -4.88 1.56
C THR A 66 -5.02 -3.82 0.50
N VAL A 67 -4.32 -2.72 0.85
CA VAL A 67 -3.89 -1.69 -0.12
C VAL A 67 -3.01 -2.31 -1.20
N ALA A 68 -2.05 -3.17 -0.84
CA ALA A 68 -1.20 -3.84 -1.81
C ALA A 68 -2.01 -4.69 -2.79
N LEU A 69 -3.04 -5.41 -2.34
CA LEU A 69 -3.92 -6.16 -3.25
C LEU A 69 -4.66 -5.22 -4.21
N ILE A 70 -5.23 -4.13 -3.71
CA ILE A 70 -5.96 -3.13 -4.52
C ILE A 70 -5.04 -2.50 -5.57
N GLU A 71 -3.85 -2.04 -5.19
CA GLU A 71 -2.89 -1.42 -6.12
C GLU A 71 -2.32 -2.41 -7.15
N ASN A 72 -2.46 -3.71 -6.90
CA ASN A 72 -2.10 -4.77 -7.84
C ASN A 72 -3.28 -5.26 -8.69
N GLY A 73 -4.41 -4.54 -8.66
CA GLY A 73 -5.55 -4.78 -9.54
C GLY A 73 -6.54 -5.81 -9.02
N VAL A 74 -6.46 -6.22 -7.75
CA VAL A 74 -7.54 -7.01 -7.14
C VAL A 74 -8.76 -6.10 -6.95
N ASP A 75 -9.91 -6.57 -7.43
CA ASP A 75 -11.15 -5.78 -7.42
C ASP A 75 -11.59 -5.42 -5.99
N LEU A 76 -12.14 -4.22 -5.80
CA LEU A 76 -12.60 -3.76 -4.49
C LEU A 76 -13.68 -4.66 -3.90
N THR A 77 -14.50 -5.32 -4.73
CA THR A 77 -15.57 -6.22 -4.31
C THR A 77 -15.12 -7.65 -4.01
N GLU A 78 -13.85 -7.98 -4.29
CA GLU A 78 -13.32 -9.30 -4.05
C GLU A 78 -13.23 -9.57 -2.54
N SER A 79 -13.45 -10.83 -2.15
CA SER A 79 -13.57 -11.26 -0.75
C SER A 79 -12.32 -10.96 0.10
N SER A 80 -11.11 -11.08 -0.47
CA SER A 80 -9.88 -10.78 0.26
C SER A 80 -9.74 -9.29 0.56
N VAL A 81 -10.19 -8.42 -0.36
CA VAL A 81 -10.19 -6.97 -0.15
C VAL A 81 -11.28 -6.57 0.85
N GLN A 82 -12.51 -7.03 0.67
CA GLN A 82 -13.65 -6.69 1.53
C GLN A 82 -13.42 -7.11 2.99
N SER A 83 -12.94 -8.33 3.21
CA SER A 83 -12.69 -8.83 4.58
C SER A 83 -11.55 -8.09 5.28
N GLY A 84 -10.48 -7.74 4.57
CA GLY A 84 -9.40 -6.91 5.11
C GLY A 84 -9.87 -5.49 5.46
N TYR A 85 -10.65 -4.88 4.58
CA TYR A 85 -11.29 -3.57 4.83
C TYR A 85 -12.18 -3.58 6.07
N GLU A 86 -13.09 -4.55 6.18
CA GLU A 86 -14.01 -4.66 7.33
C GLU A 86 -13.26 -4.94 8.64
N TYR A 87 -12.20 -5.75 8.60
CA TYR A 87 -11.34 -5.98 9.76
C TYR A 87 -10.73 -4.68 10.29
N VAL A 88 -10.18 -3.85 9.38
CA VAL A 88 -9.56 -2.56 9.71
C VAL A 88 -10.60 -1.57 10.20
N LYS A 89 -11.71 -1.39 9.47
CA LYS A 89 -12.77 -0.45 9.81
C LYS A 89 -13.36 -0.69 11.21
N LYS A 90 -13.51 -1.96 11.60
CA LYS A 90 -14.01 -2.34 12.92
C LYS A 90 -13.09 -1.94 14.07
N ARG A 91 -11.77 -1.89 13.85
CA ARG A 91 -10.74 -1.74 14.89
C ARG A 91 -9.99 -0.41 14.86
N ALA A 92 -10.07 0.33 13.75
CA ALA A 92 -9.30 1.54 13.54
C ALA A 92 -9.51 2.61 14.64
N ARG A 93 -10.68 2.63 15.28
CA ARG A 93 -11.00 3.58 16.37
C ARG A 93 -10.09 3.45 17.58
N GLU A 94 -9.49 2.28 17.81
CA GLU A 94 -8.68 1.99 19.00
C GLU A 94 -7.18 2.27 18.77
N LEU A 95 -6.80 2.60 17.54
CA LEU A 95 -5.39 2.76 17.17
C LEU A 95 -4.72 3.95 17.86
N LYS A 96 -3.46 3.71 18.23
CA LYS A 96 -2.52 4.71 18.73
C LYS A 96 -1.20 4.72 17.95
N ASN A 97 -0.84 3.61 17.30
CA ASN A 97 0.40 3.51 16.55
C ASN A 97 0.36 4.36 15.27
N THR A 98 1.41 5.14 15.02
CA THR A 98 1.49 6.05 13.87
C THR A 98 1.38 5.32 12.53
N TYR A 99 2.04 4.16 12.39
CA TYR A 99 1.95 3.32 11.19
C TYR A 99 0.52 2.85 10.94
N ASP A 100 -0.11 2.27 11.97
CA ASP A 100 -1.44 1.66 11.84
C ASP A 100 -2.49 2.72 11.52
N ILE A 101 -2.44 3.89 12.17
CA ILE A 101 -3.34 5.02 11.90
C ILE A 101 -3.18 5.47 10.45
N SER A 102 -1.94 5.66 10.00
CA SER A 102 -1.66 6.14 8.65
C SER A 102 -2.14 5.15 7.59
N LEU A 103 -1.83 3.86 7.76
CA LEU A 103 -2.24 2.80 6.83
C LEU A 103 -3.76 2.59 6.83
N ALA A 104 -4.43 2.70 7.99
CA ALA A 104 -5.88 2.67 8.05
C ALA A 104 -6.50 3.82 7.25
N ILE A 105 -5.98 5.04 7.35
CA ILE A 105 -6.43 6.18 6.54
C ILE A 105 -6.27 5.86 5.04
N VAL A 106 -5.09 5.37 4.62
CA VAL A 106 -4.83 5.03 3.22
C VAL A 106 -5.84 4.03 2.69
N LEU A 107 -6.08 2.94 3.42
CA LEU A 107 -7.05 1.92 3.02
C LEU A 107 -8.47 2.49 2.95
N LEU A 108 -8.94 3.17 3.99
CA LEU A 108 -10.31 3.70 4.06
C LEU A 108 -10.57 4.67 2.89
N GLN A 109 -9.61 5.56 2.59
CA GLN A 109 -9.72 6.47 1.46
C GLN A 109 -9.71 5.70 0.13
N ARG A 110 -8.87 4.67 -0.01
CA ARG A 110 -8.79 3.87 -1.23
C ARG A 110 -10.06 3.08 -1.53
N MET A 111 -10.79 2.66 -0.49
CA MET A 111 -12.10 2.04 -0.61
C MET A 111 -13.19 3.03 -1.05
N GLY A 112 -13.03 4.31 -0.74
CA GLY A 112 -13.88 5.39 -1.25
C GLY A 112 -15.30 5.44 -0.67
N ASP A 113 -15.59 4.70 0.40
CA ASP A 113 -16.90 4.74 1.06
C ASP A 113 -17.08 6.07 1.81
N ARG A 114 -18.06 6.86 1.40
CA ARG A 114 -18.37 8.17 2.00
C ARG A 114 -18.69 8.06 3.51
N ARG A 115 -19.15 6.90 3.97
CA ARG A 115 -19.44 6.63 5.39
C ARG A 115 -18.18 6.58 6.25
N ASP A 116 -17.00 6.43 5.65
CA ASP A 116 -15.72 6.37 6.37
C ASP A 116 -15.14 7.75 6.66
N LYS A 117 -15.65 8.81 6.02
CA LYS A 117 -15.14 10.18 6.20
C LYS A 117 -15.03 10.61 7.67
N PRO A 118 -16.01 10.35 8.57
CA PRO A 118 -15.86 10.69 9.98
C PRO A 118 -14.71 9.94 10.68
N LEU A 119 -14.49 8.67 10.32
CA LEU A 119 -13.39 7.87 10.86
C LEU A 119 -12.04 8.37 10.34
N ILE A 120 -11.93 8.65 9.04
CA ILE A 120 -10.72 9.23 8.43
C ILE A 120 -10.35 10.55 9.11
N LYS A 121 -11.32 11.46 9.30
CA LYS A 121 -11.10 12.73 10.01
C LYS A 121 -10.65 12.53 11.45
N ASN A 122 -11.24 11.56 12.15
CA ASN A 122 -10.84 11.24 13.52
C ASN A 122 -9.40 10.74 13.61
N LEU A 123 -8.99 9.85 12.70
CA LEU A 123 -7.62 9.35 12.61
C LEU A 123 -6.63 10.45 12.20
N ALA A 124 -6.99 11.29 11.24
CA ALA A 124 -6.17 12.42 10.81
C ALA A 124 -5.94 13.44 11.94
N ALA A 125 -6.97 13.76 12.73
CA ALA A 125 -6.83 14.62 13.90
C ALA A 125 -5.87 14.03 14.95
N ARG A 126 -5.82 12.70 15.10
CA ARG A 126 -4.83 12.05 15.98
C ARG A 126 -3.42 12.19 15.43
N LEU A 127 -3.23 12.09 14.11
CA LEU A 127 -1.93 12.39 13.50
C LEU A 127 -1.56 13.87 13.75
N MET A 128 -2.46 14.82 13.50
CA MET A 128 -2.21 16.24 13.77
C MET A 128 -1.78 16.49 15.23
N ALA A 129 -2.53 15.93 16.18
CA ALA A 129 -2.22 16.04 17.61
C ALA A 129 -1.02 15.21 18.07
N GLY A 130 -0.51 14.31 17.22
CA GLY A 130 0.67 13.49 17.48
C GLY A 130 1.99 14.10 17.01
N GLN A 131 1.94 15.24 16.30
CA GLN A 131 3.13 15.93 15.82
C GLN A 131 3.96 16.44 17.00
N MET A 132 5.28 16.21 16.95
CA MET A 132 6.24 16.67 17.95
C MET A 132 6.68 18.12 17.67
N GLU A 133 7.34 18.76 18.64
CA GLU A 133 7.85 20.14 18.46
C GLU A 133 8.83 20.28 17.28
N SER A 134 9.60 19.23 17.01
CA SER A 134 10.51 19.15 15.86
C SER A 134 9.80 19.07 14.50
N GLY A 135 8.47 18.93 14.47
CA GLY A 135 7.66 18.73 13.27
C GLY A 135 7.55 17.27 12.83
N GLY A 136 8.26 16.34 13.47
CA GLY A 136 8.20 14.90 13.18
C GLY A 136 7.16 14.14 14.01
N TRP A 137 7.08 12.83 13.80
CA TRP A 137 6.25 11.90 14.58
C TRP A 137 7.07 10.80 15.22
N HIS A 138 6.60 10.30 16.35
CA HIS A 138 7.11 9.07 16.96
C HIS A 138 6.09 7.93 16.85
N TYR A 139 6.36 6.79 17.47
CA TYR A 139 5.55 5.58 17.32
C TYR A 139 4.09 5.68 17.75
N ASN A 140 3.70 6.67 18.57
CA ASN A 140 2.36 6.78 19.12
C ASN A 140 1.76 8.19 18.99
N CYS A 141 0.48 8.23 18.66
CA CYS A 141 -0.41 9.38 18.65
C CYS A 141 -1.44 9.30 19.79
N PRO A 142 -2.16 10.39 20.10
CA PRO A 142 -3.31 10.35 21.00
C PRO A 142 -4.37 9.32 20.56
N GLY A 143 -5.06 8.72 21.52
CA GLY A 143 -6.08 7.69 21.26
C GLY A 143 -7.48 8.26 21.01
N ALA A 144 -8.48 7.40 21.24
CA ALA A 144 -9.89 7.74 21.08
C ALA A 144 -10.40 8.80 22.06
N GLU A 145 -9.65 9.06 23.13
CA GLU A 145 -9.91 10.11 24.11
C GLU A 145 -9.72 11.54 23.58
N LEU A 146 -9.12 11.71 22.40
CA LEU A 146 -8.87 13.02 21.80
C LEU A 146 -10.18 13.74 21.44
N ASP A 147 -10.32 15.01 21.84
CA ASP A 147 -11.36 15.89 21.33
C ASP A 147 -11.04 16.31 19.88
N VAL A 148 -11.50 15.49 18.94
CA VAL A 148 -11.23 15.65 17.51
C VAL A 148 -11.83 16.93 16.95
N GLU A 149 -13.03 17.33 17.35
CA GLU A 149 -13.67 18.54 16.85
C GLU A 149 -12.92 19.79 17.29
N LYS A 150 -12.30 19.75 18.47
CA LYS A 150 -11.43 20.81 18.95
C LYS A 150 -10.12 20.88 18.15
N VAL A 151 -9.43 19.75 17.96
CA VAL A 151 -8.18 19.69 17.18
C VAL A 151 -8.37 20.07 15.71
N LEU A 152 -9.49 19.66 15.09
CA LEU A 152 -9.77 20.01 13.68
C LEU A 152 -10.06 21.50 13.48
N ARG A 153 -10.57 22.20 14.51
CA ARG A 153 -10.79 23.66 14.46
C ARG A 153 -9.51 24.45 14.74
N ASP A 154 -8.72 23.98 15.70
CA ASP A 154 -7.45 24.58 16.08
C ASP A 154 -6.46 23.47 16.46
N PRO A 155 -5.47 23.16 15.61
CA PRO A 155 -4.48 22.12 15.90
C PRO A 155 -3.68 22.38 17.19
N ALA A 156 -3.49 23.64 17.59
CA ALA A 156 -2.76 24.00 18.81
C ALA A 156 -3.57 23.72 20.09
N SER A 157 -4.85 23.42 19.95
CA SER A 157 -5.77 23.20 21.06
C SER A 157 -5.83 21.75 21.57
N GLY A 158 -5.07 20.86 20.92
CA GLY A 158 -4.80 19.48 21.34
C GLY A 158 -3.78 19.37 22.49
N PRO A 159 -3.30 18.16 22.81
CA PRO A 159 -2.21 17.97 23.76
C PRO A 159 -0.98 18.76 23.37
N ARG A 160 -0.20 19.22 24.36
CA ARG A 160 1.10 19.84 24.09
C ARG A 160 1.96 18.85 23.28
N PRO A 161 2.58 19.30 22.17
CA PRO A 161 3.54 18.49 21.44
C PRO A 161 4.62 17.94 22.37
N LYS A 162 5.08 16.72 22.10
CA LYS A 162 6.18 16.13 22.87
C LYS A 162 7.50 16.75 22.42
N ASP A 163 8.38 17.00 23.39
CA ASP A 163 9.76 17.40 23.14
C ASP A 163 10.53 16.31 22.37
N GLY A 164 11.56 16.71 21.62
CA GLY A 164 12.47 15.81 20.92
C GLY A 164 12.21 15.67 19.42
N PHE A 165 12.93 14.74 18.79
CA PHE A 165 12.92 14.51 17.36
C PHE A 165 12.00 13.34 16.97
N GLY A 166 11.28 13.50 15.85
CA GLY A 166 10.52 12.41 15.26
C GLY A 166 11.43 11.31 14.71
N ASP A 167 10.88 10.09 14.64
CA ASP A 167 11.44 8.99 13.87
C ASP A 167 11.18 9.23 12.36
N ASN A 168 12.17 8.94 11.52
CA ASN A 168 12.09 9.21 10.08
C ASN A 168 10.92 8.47 9.44
N SER A 169 10.77 7.18 9.77
CA SER A 169 9.75 6.31 9.19
C SER A 169 8.36 6.68 9.71
N CYS A 170 8.21 6.96 11.01
CA CYS A 170 6.94 7.47 11.56
C CYS A 170 6.53 8.79 10.89
N THR A 171 7.48 9.69 10.65
CA THR A 171 7.23 10.98 10.01
C THR A 171 6.77 10.81 8.56
N GLN A 172 7.40 9.91 7.80
CA GLN A 172 6.98 9.59 6.43
C GLN A 172 5.54 9.06 6.37
N PHE A 173 5.20 8.13 7.26
CA PHE A 173 3.86 7.55 7.31
C PHE A 173 2.81 8.56 7.78
N ALA A 174 3.10 9.36 8.80
CA ALA A 174 2.16 10.38 9.26
C ALA A 174 1.84 11.40 8.17
N VAL A 175 2.86 11.88 7.43
CA VAL A 175 2.66 12.80 6.31
C VAL A 175 1.88 12.13 5.18
N LEU A 176 2.16 10.86 4.86
CA LEU A 176 1.38 10.09 3.89
C LEU A 176 -0.11 10.00 4.31
N GLY A 177 -0.38 9.65 5.57
CA GLY A 177 -1.74 9.56 6.09
C GLY A 177 -2.47 10.90 6.04
N LEU A 178 -1.82 11.99 6.44
CA LEU A 178 -2.40 13.34 6.40
C LEU A 178 -2.69 13.80 4.96
N TRP A 179 -1.77 13.53 4.02
CA TRP A 179 -1.99 13.83 2.61
C TRP A 179 -3.20 13.08 2.05
N VAL A 180 -3.32 11.79 2.33
CA VAL A 180 -4.44 10.98 1.85
C VAL A 180 -5.78 11.36 2.50
N ALA A 181 -5.76 11.91 3.71
CA ALA A 181 -6.95 12.40 4.40
C ALA A 181 -7.46 13.78 3.92
N SER A 182 -6.65 14.52 3.15
CA SER A 182 -6.94 15.90 2.72
C SER A 182 -7.87 16.00 1.50
#